data_AF-A0A9P8NY55-F1
#
_entry.id   AF-A0A9P8NY55-F1
#
_cell.length_a   1.000
_cell.length_b   1.000
_cell.length_c   1.000
_cell.angle_alpha   90.00
_cell.angle_beta   90.00
_cell.angle_gamma   90.00
#
_symmetry.space_group_name_H-M   'P 1'
#
loop_
_entity.id
_entity.type
_entity.pdbx_description
1 polymer ?
#
loop_
_entity_poly.entity_id
_entity_poly.type
_entity_poly.pdbx_seq_one_letter_code
_entity_poly.pdbx_strand_id
1 'polypeptide(L)'
;MMSALQNWYDVLPEPKLQHISPQDFGFITGSINRLLVADISKLDPQLIFWIRNLYTDMTAFNVELTEIETYNWLRIKMENNDQNLMEFLSVYPHKLHVSHFNLLLPSTETRLVICQMEKAKLLPDRTSVIHLLHHYGHQNDLNSVLNIIFFTLYDLRINIDAQLIEAFIDALINSDEPKLAMYLLIQICSAYDEQTLPPAISLSESQVAVLDYLVSNFVNLEHAQLQQSIRPTAQMLRPFLKYYRSAREKDTLSALIQLVDKYDIEL
;
A
#
# COMPACT_ATOMS: atom_id res chain seq x y z
N MET A 1 1.62 33.61 -12.67
CA MET A 1 2.24 32.48 -11.93
C MET A 1 3.09 31.62 -12.86
N MET A 2 2.57 31.15 -14.01
CA MET A 2 3.39 30.59 -15.09
C MET A 2 4.43 31.58 -15.62
N SER A 3 4.08 32.86 -15.79
CA SER A 3 4.98 33.90 -16.33
C SER A 3 6.23 34.21 -15.50
N ALA A 4 6.21 34.00 -14.18
CA ALA A 4 7.37 34.29 -13.32
C ALA A 4 8.44 33.20 -13.40
N LEU A 5 8.00 31.94 -13.55
CA LEU A 5 8.86 30.81 -13.87
C LEU A 5 9.34 30.94 -15.32
N GLN A 6 8.44 31.15 -16.28
CA GLN A 6 8.74 31.31 -17.72
C GLN A 6 9.77 32.42 -18.00
N ASN A 7 9.63 33.59 -17.38
CA ASN A 7 10.59 34.69 -17.54
C ASN A 7 11.96 34.42 -16.88
N TRP A 8 12.05 33.45 -15.97
CA TRP A 8 13.32 32.98 -15.42
C TRP A 8 14.03 32.02 -16.38
N TYR A 9 13.26 31.24 -17.17
CA TYR A 9 13.76 30.25 -18.13
C TYR A 9 14.40 30.84 -19.39
N ASP A 10 13.85 31.94 -19.91
CA ASP A 10 14.24 32.45 -21.24
C ASP A 10 15.59 33.19 -21.27
N VAL A 11 16.20 33.48 -20.12
CA VAL A 11 17.32 34.46 -20.03
C VAL A 11 18.58 33.92 -19.36
N LEU A 12 18.52 32.82 -18.59
CA LEU A 12 19.66 32.34 -17.80
C LEU A 12 20.19 30.97 -18.28
N PRO A 13 21.52 30.75 -18.29
CA PRO A 13 22.08 29.41 -18.44
C PRO A 13 21.55 28.51 -17.32
N GLU A 14 21.56 27.19 -17.52
CA GLU A 14 21.07 26.19 -16.55
C GLU A 14 21.33 26.60 -15.10
N PRO A 15 20.32 26.58 -14.21
CA PRO A 15 20.43 27.16 -12.89
C PRO A 15 21.23 26.21 -12.03
N LYS A 16 22.53 26.40 -11.99
CA LYS A 16 23.35 25.74 -10.99
C LYS A 16 22.88 26.22 -9.62
N LEU A 17 22.82 25.32 -8.64
CA LEU A 17 22.40 25.66 -7.26
C LEU A 17 23.14 26.89 -6.71
N GLN A 18 24.41 27.06 -7.08
CA GLN A 18 25.26 28.21 -6.75
C GLN A 18 24.74 29.58 -7.24
N HIS A 19 23.78 29.61 -8.17
CA HIS A 19 23.15 30.84 -8.69
C HIS A 19 21.84 31.20 -7.95
N ILE A 20 21.35 30.33 -7.08
CA ILE A 20 20.10 30.54 -6.33
C ILE A 20 20.45 31.14 -4.97
N SER A 21 19.89 32.31 -4.68
CA SER A 21 20.06 32.90 -3.35
C SER A 21 19.30 32.09 -2.29
N PRO A 22 19.74 32.08 -1.02
CA PRO A 22 19.01 31.39 0.05
C PRO A 22 17.55 31.86 0.22
N GLN A 23 17.27 33.12 -0.11
CA GLN A 23 15.93 33.72 -0.03
C GLN A 23 15.02 33.22 -1.16
N ASP A 24 15.58 33.05 -2.36
CA ASP A 24 14.85 32.52 -3.53
C ASP A 24 14.67 31.01 -3.46
N PHE A 25 15.58 30.31 -2.76
CA PHE A 25 15.58 28.86 -2.65
C PHE A 25 14.25 28.30 -2.11
N GLY A 26 13.78 28.82 -0.96
CA GLY A 26 12.51 28.39 -0.37
C GLY A 26 11.29 28.71 -1.22
N PHE A 27 11.34 29.82 -1.98
CA PHE A 27 10.28 30.17 -2.92
C PHE A 27 10.25 29.22 -4.13
N ILE A 28 11.42 28.86 -4.65
CA ILE A 28 11.58 27.94 -5.79
C ILE A 28 11.13 26.54 -5.39
N THR A 29 11.65 25.98 -4.29
CA THR A 29 11.26 24.64 -3.83
C THR A 29 9.77 24.56 -3.47
N GLY A 30 9.22 25.60 -2.84
CA GLY A 30 7.78 25.70 -2.58
C GLY A 30 6.92 25.83 -3.84
N SER A 31 7.45 26.41 -4.91
CA SER A 31 6.75 26.50 -6.21
C SER A 31 6.83 25.19 -6.98
N ILE A 32 7.97 24.52 -6.96
CA ILE A 32 8.15 23.16 -7.51
C ILE A 32 7.20 22.19 -6.82
N ASN A 33 7.17 22.16 -5.49
CA ASN A 33 6.29 21.25 -4.75
C ASN A 33 4.82 21.47 -5.11
N ARG A 34 4.37 22.72 -5.33
CA ARG A 34 3.02 23.04 -5.81
C ARG A 34 2.76 22.58 -7.24
N LEU A 35 3.74 22.70 -8.14
CA LEU A 35 3.63 22.25 -9.52
C LEU A 35 3.56 20.72 -9.62
N LEU A 36 4.38 20.03 -8.83
CA LEU A 36 4.49 18.57 -8.83
C LEU A 36 3.34 17.86 -8.10
N VAL A 37 2.42 18.59 -7.46
CA VAL A 37 1.12 18.02 -7.05
C VAL A 37 0.33 17.54 -8.28
N ALA A 38 0.54 18.17 -9.44
CA ALA A 38 -0.08 17.73 -10.68
C ALA A 38 0.51 16.40 -11.20
N ASP A 39 -0.17 15.83 -12.19
CA ASP A 39 0.31 14.68 -12.93
C ASP A 39 1.60 15.03 -13.68
N ILE A 40 2.73 14.42 -13.29
CA ILE A 40 4.07 14.75 -13.80
C ILE A 40 4.18 14.45 -15.29
N SER A 41 3.47 13.44 -15.79
CA SER A 41 3.44 13.09 -17.21
C SER A 41 2.87 14.21 -18.11
N LYS A 42 2.17 15.18 -17.50
CA LYS A 42 1.56 16.33 -18.20
C LYS A 42 2.38 17.61 -18.08
N LEU A 43 3.50 17.57 -17.35
CA LEU A 43 4.39 18.72 -17.23
C LEU A 43 5.25 18.86 -18.47
N ASP A 44 5.65 20.11 -18.73
CA ASP A 44 6.59 20.42 -19.81
C ASP A 44 7.91 19.64 -19.60
N PRO A 45 8.42 18.90 -20.62
CA PRO A 45 9.65 18.11 -20.49
C PRO A 45 10.87 18.95 -20.07
N GLN A 46 10.95 20.21 -20.50
CA GLN A 46 12.02 21.13 -20.11
C GLN A 46 11.91 21.48 -18.63
N LEU A 47 10.70 21.70 -18.12
CA LEU A 47 10.47 21.90 -16.68
C LEU A 47 10.89 20.67 -15.86
N ILE A 48 10.57 19.46 -16.33
CA ILE A 48 10.97 18.20 -15.68
C ILE A 48 12.50 18.07 -15.64
N PHE A 49 13.17 18.35 -16.75
CA PHE A 49 14.64 18.35 -16.84
C PHE A 49 15.26 19.33 -15.84
N TRP A 50 14.71 20.54 -15.73
CA TRP A 50 15.19 21.56 -14.81
C TRP A 50 15.05 21.15 -13.34
N ILE A 51 13.88 20.64 -12.95
CA ILE A 51 13.64 20.18 -11.58
C ILE A 51 14.58 19.02 -11.23
N ARG A 52 14.77 18.08 -12.17
CA ARG A 52 15.71 16.97 -12.00
C ARG A 52 17.13 17.46 -11.73
N ASN A 53 17.61 18.41 -12.51
CA ASN A 53 18.96 18.96 -12.33
C ASN A 53 19.09 19.71 -10.99
N LEU A 54 18.05 20.45 -10.59
CA LEU A 54 18.04 21.11 -9.28
C LEU A 54 18.20 20.10 -8.13
N TYR A 55 17.41 19.02 -8.10
CA TYR A 55 17.54 18.00 -7.06
C TYR A 55 18.88 17.26 -7.12
N THR A 56 19.39 17.01 -8.32
CA THR A 56 20.72 16.39 -8.51
C THR A 56 21.81 17.29 -7.91
N ASP A 57 21.78 18.59 -8.22
CA ASP A 57 22.70 19.56 -7.63
C ASP A 57 22.54 19.65 -6.11
N MET A 58 21.31 19.72 -5.59
CA MET A 58 21.06 19.74 -4.14
C MET A 58 21.78 18.57 -3.46
N THR A 59 21.66 17.35 -3.99
CA THR A 59 22.39 16.21 -3.43
C THR A 59 23.90 16.28 -3.60
N ALA A 60 24.40 16.74 -4.75
CA ALA A 60 25.84 16.87 -5.00
C ALA A 60 26.49 17.90 -4.06
N PHE A 61 25.74 18.92 -3.65
CA PHE A 61 26.18 19.96 -2.71
C PHE A 61 25.79 19.66 -1.25
N ASN A 62 25.35 18.44 -0.92
CA ASN A 62 24.91 18.02 0.42
C ASN A 62 23.78 18.88 1.03
N VAL A 63 22.92 19.44 0.19
CA VAL A 63 21.68 20.08 0.62
C VAL A 63 20.63 18.99 0.82
N GLU A 64 20.20 18.81 2.06
CA GLU A 64 19.18 17.81 2.42
C GLU A 64 17.86 18.11 1.71
N LEU A 65 17.33 17.11 0.99
CA LEU A 65 15.98 17.15 0.47
C LEU A 65 15.00 16.77 1.59
N THR A 66 13.90 17.51 1.70
CA THR A 66 12.77 17.11 2.54
C THR A 66 12.13 15.81 2.05
N GLU A 67 11.26 15.20 2.86
CA GLU A 67 10.51 13.99 2.48
C GLU A 67 9.73 14.21 1.17
N ILE A 68 9.08 15.37 1.03
CA ILE A 68 8.27 15.72 -0.17
C ILE A 68 9.16 15.89 -1.40
N GLU A 69 10.31 16.55 -1.24
CA GLU A 69 11.25 16.77 -2.35
C GLU A 69 11.88 15.45 -2.79
N THR A 70 12.25 14.58 -1.84
CA THR A 70 12.74 13.23 -2.13
C THR A 70 11.68 12.41 -2.87
N TYR A 71 10.42 12.47 -2.43
CA TYR A 71 9.29 11.80 -3.08
C TYR A 71 9.09 12.29 -4.51
N ASN A 72 9.11 13.60 -4.72
CA ASN A 72 8.97 14.23 -6.03
C ASN A 72 10.14 13.88 -6.97
N TRP A 73 11.36 13.85 -6.45
CA TRP A 73 12.51 13.48 -7.24
C TRP A 73 12.46 12.02 -7.71
N LEU A 74 12.03 11.10 -6.85
CA LEU A 74 11.82 9.70 -7.24
C LEU A 74 10.77 9.57 -8.34
N ARG A 75 9.63 10.27 -8.23
CA ARG A 75 8.61 10.28 -9.30
C ARG A 75 9.18 10.78 -10.63
N ILE A 76 10.00 11.82 -10.62
CA ILE A 76 10.66 12.34 -11.83
C ILE A 76 11.64 11.31 -12.41
N LYS A 77 12.43 10.63 -11.57
CA LYS A 77 13.36 9.58 -12.01
C LYS A 77 12.62 8.38 -12.61
N MET A 78 11.47 8.00 -12.02
CA MET A 78 10.60 6.94 -12.54
C MET A 78 10.01 7.29 -13.90
N GLU A 79 9.47 8.50 -14.08
CA GLU A 79 8.92 8.96 -15.37
C GLU A 79 9.97 8.92 -16.50
N ASN A 80 11.23 9.14 -16.16
CA ASN A 80 12.35 9.08 -17.10
C ASN A 80 12.95 7.67 -17.29
N ASN A 81 12.30 6.61 -16.76
CA ASN A 81 12.77 5.22 -16.80
C ASN A 81 14.24 5.06 -16.32
N ASP A 82 14.62 5.76 -15.25
CA ASP A 82 15.96 5.64 -14.66
C ASP A 82 16.13 4.26 -14.02
N GLN A 83 16.83 3.35 -14.72
CA GLN A 83 17.00 1.95 -14.31
C GLN A 83 17.77 1.76 -12.99
N ASN A 84 18.47 2.80 -12.52
CA ASN A 84 19.34 2.74 -11.34
C ASN A 84 18.67 3.27 -10.06
N LEU A 85 17.35 3.40 -10.04
CA LEU A 85 16.62 4.01 -8.91
C LEU A 85 16.88 3.30 -7.56
N MET A 86 16.96 1.96 -7.58
CA MET A 86 17.21 1.16 -6.38
C MET A 86 18.66 1.26 -5.89
N GLU A 87 19.62 1.36 -6.82
CA GLU A 87 21.02 1.63 -6.49
C GLU A 87 21.16 3.02 -5.88
N PHE A 88 20.52 4.01 -6.49
CA PHE A 88 20.46 5.38 -5.98
C PHE A 88 19.91 5.43 -4.54
N LEU A 89 18.79 4.78 -4.26
CA LEU A 89 18.23 4.74 -2.90
C LEU A 89 19.15 4.07 -1.88
N SER A 90 19.96 3.09 -2.31
CA SER A 90 20.88 2.37 -1.41
C SER A 90 22.07 3.22 -0.94
N VAL A 91 22.45 4.23 -1.73
CA VAL A 91 23.55 5.17 -1.42
C VAL A 91 23.05 6.56 -1.05
N TYR A 92 21.74 6.76 -1.00
CA TYR A 92 21.14 8.05 -0.72
C TYR A 92 21.45 8.47 0.73
N PRO A 93 22.10 9.62 0.94
CA PRO A 93 22.65 9.98 2.26
C PRO A 93 21.59 10.55 3.22
N HIS A 94 20.38 10.83 2.73
CA HIS A 94 19.33 11.47 3.53
C HIS A 94 18.24 10.48 3.97
N LYS A 95 17.42 10.93 4.92
CA LYS A 95 16.38 10.10 5.53
C LYS A 95 15.32 9.68 4.50
N LEU A 96 15.17 8.37 4.34
CA LEU A 96 14.10 7.77 3.55
C LEU A 96 12.87 7.47 4.41
N HIS A 97 11.72 7.47 3.77
CA HIS A 97 10.42 7.18 4.36
C HIS A 97 9.72 6.05 3.59
N VAL A 98 8.81 5.33 4.25
CA VAL A 98 8.05 4.23 3.63
C VAL A 98 7.28 4.68 2.37
N SER A 99 6.81 5.92 2.36
CA SER A 99 6.13 6.57 1.22
C SER A 99 6.99 6.58 -0.05
N HIS A 100 8.32 6.67 0.08
CA HIS A 100 9.27 6.63 -1.03
C HIS A 100 9.34 5.25 -1.69
N PHE A 101 9.27 4.19 -0.88
CA PHE A 101 9.29 2.81 -1.37
C PHE A 101 7.93 2.38 -1.93
N ASN A 102 6.83 2.90 -1.37
CA ASN A 102 5.49 2.67 -1.87
C ASN A 102 5.29 3.12 -3.32
N LEU A 103 6.02 4.17 -3.76
CA LEU A 103 6.05 4.57 -5.16
C LEU A 103 6.58 3.46 -6.08
N LEU A 104 7.50 2.63 -5.60
CA LEU A 104 8.25 1.69 -6.43
C LEU A 104 7.56 0.34 -6.56
N LEU A 105 6.74 -0.02 -5.57
CA LEU A 105 6.03 -1.30 -5.51
C LEU A 105 5.30 -1.68 -6.82
N PRO A 106 4.59 -0.78 -7.52
CA PRO A 106 3.88 -1.16 -8.76
C PRO A 106 4.78 -1.47 -9.96
N SER A 107 6.04 -1.02 -9.95
CA SER A 107 6.91 -1.01 -11.13
C SER A 107 8.24 -1.73 -10.93
N THR A 108 8.56 -2.08 -9.69
CA THR A 108 9.83 -2.71 -9.29
C THR A 108 9.53 -4.06 -8.63
N GLU A 109 10.46 -5.01 -8.75
CA GLU A 109 10.32 -6.30 -8.08
C GLU A 109 10.12 -6.12 -6.56
N THR A 110 8.97 -6.57 -6.06
CA THR A 110 8.54 -6.42 -4.67
C THR A 110 9.61 -6.84 -3.67
N ARG A 111 10.29 -7.97 -3.92
CA ARG A 111 11.36 -8.48 -3.05
C ARG A 111 12.52 -7.51 -2.93
N LEU A 112 12.91 -6.84 -4.02
CA LEU A 112 13.98 -5.84 -4.00
C LEU A 112 13.56 -4.61 -3.19
N VAL A 113 12.32 -4.16 -3.34
CA VAL A 113 11.78 -3.00 -2.59
C VAL A 113 11.81 -3.29 -1.09
N ILE A 114 11.29 -4.45 -0.66
CA ILE A 114 11.28 -4.84 0.76
C ILE A 114 12.71 -4.98 1.32
N CYS A 115 13.65 -5.57 0.55
CA CYS A 115 15.04 -5.67 0.98
C CYS A 115 15.69 -4.28 1.20
N GLN A 116 15.37 -3.29 0.36
CA GLN A 116 15.87 -1.93 0.56
C GLN A 116 15.19 -1.22 1.73
N MET A 117 13.89 -1.44 1.95
CA MET A 117 13.19 -0.93 3.15
C MET A 117 13.84 -1.46 4.43
N GLU A 118 14.16 -2.76 4.47
CA GLU A 118 14.84 -3.38 5.60
C GLU A 118 16.23 -2.79 5.84
N LYS A 119 17.03 -2.59 4.78
CA LYS A 119 18.34 -1.92 4.86
C LYS A 119 18.21 -0.48 5.39
N ALA A 120 17.15 0.22 5.00
CA ALA A 120 16.81 1.55 5.50
C ALA A 120 16.19 1.53 6.91
N LYS A 121 15.99 0.34 7.52
CA LYS A 121 15.34 0.13 8.81
C LYS A 121 13.92 0.72 8.87
N LEU A 122 13.20 0.63 7.76
CA LEU A 122 11.82 1.09 7.64
C LEU A 122 10.87 -0.10 7.70
N LEU A 123 9.81 0.06 8.49
CA LEU A 123 8.73 -0.92 8.56
C LEU A 123 7.69 -0.64 7.45
N PRO A 124 7.12 -1.69 6.84
CA PRO A 124 5.98 -1.56 5.94
C PRO A 124 4.83 -0.81 6.59
N ASP A 125 4.21 0.09 5.83
CA ASP A 125 2.96 0.73 6.24
C ASP A 125 1.77 -0.01 5.62
N ARG A 126 0.58 0.50 5.89
CA ARG A 126 -0.67 -0.02 5.33
C ARG A 126 -0.63 -0.18 3.81
N THR A 127 -0.08 0.80 3.10
CA THR A 127 -0.02 0.78 1.62
C THR A 127 0.90 -0.34 1.16
N SER A 128 2.07 -0.48 1.81
CA SER A 128 2.98 -1.58 1.55
C SER A 128 2.32 -2.94 1.80
N VAL A 129 1.62 -3.10 2.93
CA VAL A 129 0.94 -4.34 3.30
C VAL A 129 -0.12 -4.74 2.27
N ILE A 130 -1.01 -3.82 1.90
CA ILE A 130 -2.06 -4.09 0.89
C ILE A 130 -1.44 -4.51 -0.44
N HIS A 131 -0.36 -3.84 -0.86
CA HIS A 131 0.34 -4.20 -2.09
C HIS A 131 0.94 -5.61 -2.00
N LEU A 132 1.60 -5.94 -0.88
CA LEU A 132 2.21 -7.25 -0.66
C LEU A 132 1.16 -8.38 -0.67
N LEU A 133 0.03 -8.17 0.00
CA LEU A 133 -1.10 -9.11 0.00
C LEU A 133 -1.61 -9.38 -1.40
N HIS A 134 -1.82 -8.33 -2.20
CA HIS A 134 -2.26 -8.46 -3.58
C HIS A 134 -1.21 -9.18 -4.44
N HIS A 135 0.07 -8.83 -4.29
CA HIS A 135 1.18 -9.43 -5.04
C HIS A 135 1.29 -10.94 -4.79
N TYR A 136 1.41 -11.36 -3.53
CA TYR A 136 1.58 -12.78 -3.19
C TYR A 136 0.28 -13.57 -3.34
N GLY A 137 -0.87 -12.94 -3.13
CA GLY A 137 -2.17 -13.52 -3.43
C GLY A 137 -2.27 -13.93 -4.89
N HIS A 138 -1.90 -13.06 -5.84
CA HIS A 138 -1.92 -13.40 -7.27
C HIS A 138 -0.86 -14.40 -7.71
N GLN A 139 0.20 -14.59 -6.93
CA GLN A 139 1.20 -15.62 -7.16
C GLN A 139 0.81 -16.99 -6.58
N ASN A 140 -0.35 -17.08 -5.91
CA ASN A 140 -0.77 -18.26 -5.16
C ASN A 140 0.24 -18.68 -4.08
N ASP A 141 0.90 -17.69 -3.44
CA ASP A 141 1.87 -17.92 -2.36
C ASP A 141 1.19 -17.72 -1.00
N LEU A 142 0.47 -18.76 -0.57
CA LEU A 142 -0.24 -18.77 0.70
C LEU A 142 0.67 -18.49 1.90
N ASN A 143 1.89 -19.02 1.91
CA ASN A 143 2.81 -18.85 3.05
C ASN A 143 3.19 -17.39 3.23
N SER A 144 3.50 -16.69 2.13
CA SER A 144 3.78 -15.26 2.17
C SER A 144 2.55 -14.46 2.59
N VAL A 145 1.36 -14.79 2.09
CA VAL A 145 0.10 -14.14 2.51
C VAL A 145 -0.13 -14.30 4.01
N LEU A 146 -0.03 -15.51 4.55
CA LEU A 146 -0.20 -15.78 5.98
C LEU A 146 0.83 -15.03 6.83
N ASN A 147 2.09 -15.03 6.39
CA ASN A 147 3.15 -14.29 7.08
C ASN A 147 2.86 -12.79 7.10
N ILE A 148 2.37 -12.21 5.99
CA ILE A 148 2.04 -10.78 5.95
C ILE A 148 0.88 -10.45 6.87
N ILE A 149 -0.19 -11.26 6.85
CA ILE A 149 -1.31 -11.11 7.78
C ILE A 149 -0.79 -11.15 9.22
N PHE A 150 0.06 -12.12 9.55
CA PHE A 150 0.69 -12.24 10.85
C PHE A 150 1.51 -10.99 11.23
N PHE A 151 2.48 -10.60 10.40
CA PHE A 151 3.30 -9.41 10.65
C PHE A 151 2.46 -8.14 10.83
N THR A 152 1.37 -8.01 10.08
CA THR A 152 0.47 -6.85 10.16
C THR A 152 -0.23 -6.78 11.51
N LEU A 153 -0.72 -7.91 12.02
CA LEU A 153 -1.47 -7.99 13.27
C LEU A 153 -0.58 -7.81 14.52
N TYR A 154 0.67 -8.28 14.48
CA TYR A 154 1.51 -8.34 15.68
C TYR A 154 2.63 -7.30 15.70
N ASP A 155 3.32 -7.10 14.59
CA ASP A 155 4.57 -6.35 14.57
C ASP A 155 4.37 -4.92 14.08
N LEU A 156 3.49 -4.71 13.09
CA LEU A 156 3.33 -3.42 12.45
C LEU A 156 2.40 -2.45 13.21
N ARG A 157 1.59 -2.96 14.16
CA ARG A 157 0.60 -2.18 14.92
C ARG A 157 -0.27 -1.27 14.03
N ILE A 158 -0.59 -1.76 12.83
CA ILE A 158 -1.44 -1.04 11.88
C ILE A 158 -2.89 -1.20 12.33
N ASN A 159 -3.65 -0.11 12.32
CA ASN A 159 -5.09 -0.17 12.64
C ASN A 159 -5.81 -1.05 11.62
N ILE A 160 -6.57 -2.02 12.13
CA ILE A 160 -7.35 -2.94 11.32
C ILE A 160 -8.72 -2.33 11.08
N ASP A 161 -9.05 -2.09 9.80
CA ASP A 161 -10.34 -1.57 9.35
C ASP A 161 -10.89 -2.40 8.17
N ALA A 162 -12.04 -1.99 7.64
CA ALA A 162 -12.71 -2.71 6.57
C ALA A 162 -11.83 -2.96 5.34
N GLN A 163 -11.07 -1.95 4.89
CA GLN A 163 -10.26 -2.09 3.68
C GLN A 163 -9.07 -3.05 3.89
N LEU A 164 -8.48 -3.09 5.08
CA LEU A 164 -7.41 -4.06 5.35
C LEU A 164 -7.95 -5.49 5.44
N ILE A 165 -9.15 -5.68 6.00
CA ILE A 165 -9.84 -6.96 6.01
C ILE A 165 -10.23 -7.41 4.60
N GLU A 166 -10.73 -6.51 3.76
CA GLU A 166 -11.00 -6.77 2.34
C GLU A 166 -9.74 -7.29 1.64
N ALA A 167 -8.59 -6.65 1.87
CA ALA A 167 -7.31 -7.09 1.32
C ALA A 167 -6.88 -8.48 1.83
N PHE A 168 -7.11 -8.81 3.11
CA PHE A 168 -6.85 -10.16 3.63
C PHE A 168 -7.72 -11.21 2.94
N ILE A 169 -9.02 -10.95 2.83
CA ILE A 169 -9.99 -11.86 2.20
C ILE A 169 -9.62 -12.10 0.72
N ASP A 170 -9.36 -11.02 -0.02
CA ASP A 170 -8.97 -11.10 -1.42
C ASP A 170 -7.68 -11.90 -1.62
N ALA A 171 -6.66 -11.66 -0.80
CA ALA A 171 -5.38 -12.36 -0.91
C ALA A 171 -5.50 -13.86 -0.60
N LEU A 172 -6.29 -14.23 0.41
CA LEU A 172 -6.56 -15.62 0.76
C LEU A 172 -7.33 -16.35 -0.34
N ILE A 173 -8.35 -15.72 -0.94
CA ILE A 173 -9.11 -16.33 -2.05
C ILE A 173 -8.23 -16.48 -3.29
N ASN A 174 -7.40 -15.49 -3.61
CA ASN A 174 -6.46 -15.58 -4.72
C ASN A 174 -5.35 -16.63 -4.49
N SER A 175 -5.10 -17.01 -3.22
CA SER A 175 -4.19 -18.09 -2.82
C SER A 175 -4.89 -19.44 -2.66
N ASP A 176 -6.01 -19.66 -3.34
CA ASP A 176 -6.82 -20.89 -3.29
C ASP A 176 -7.31 -21.30 -1.88
N GLU A 177 -7.43 -20.34 -0.95
CA GLU A 177 -7.89 -20.57 0.42
C GLU A 177 -9.22 -19.84 0.76
N PRO A 178 -10.30 -20.05 -0.01
CA PRO A 178 -11.58 -19.39 0.22
C PRO A 178 -12.28 -19.84 1.50
N LYS A 179 -12.00 -21.06 1.99
CA LYS A 179 -12.55 -21.54 3.27
C LYS A 179 -11.97 -20.75 4.45
N LEU A 180 -10.67 -20.49 4.40
CA LEU A 180 -9.96 -19.70 5.39
C LEU A 180 -10.45 -18.25 5.39
N ALA A 181 -10.59 -17.66 4.20
CA ALA A 181 -11.16 -16.33 4.03
C ALA A 181 -12.60 -16.23 4.58
N MET A 182 -13.45 -17.24 4.31
CA MET A 182 -14.82 -17.28 4.79
C MET A 182 -14.88 -17.33 6.31
N TYR A 183 -14.01 -18.12 6.91
CA TYR A 183 -13.94 -18.24 8.36
C TYR A 183 -13.46 -16.94 9.00
N LEU A 184 -12.45 -16.26 8.43
CA LEU A 184 -12.03 -14.92 8.86
C LEU A 184 -13.21 -13.94 8.86
N LEU A 185 -14.00 -13.92 7.78
CA LEU A 185 -15.19 -13.07 7.67
C LEU A 185 -16.23 -13.38 8.76
N ILE A 186 -16.52 -14.68 8.99
CA ILE A 186 -17.46 -15.09 10.04
C ILE A 186 -16.97 -14.65 11.41
N GLN A 187 -15.68 -14.79 11.69
CA GLN A 187 -15.10 -14.44 13.00
C GLN A 187 -15.16 -12.93 13.27
N ILE A 188 -14.95 -12.11 12.23
CA ILE A 188 -15.13 -10.66 12.32
C ILE A 188 -16.60 -10.32 12.58
N CYS A 189 -17.52 -11.00 11.90
CA CYS A 189 -18.96 -10.85 12.14
C CYS A 189 -19.40 -11.39 13.52
N SER A 190 -18.75 -12.44 14.05
CA SER A 190 -19.10 -13.08 15.34
C SER A 190 -18.55 -12.31 16.54
N ALA A 191 -17.38 -11.68 16.40
CA ALA A 191 -16.89 -10.72 17.37
C ALA A 191 -17.83 -9.50 17.51
N TYR A 192 -18.72 -9.29 16.53
CA TYR A 192 -19.72 -8.22 16.52
C TYR A 192 -21.12 -8.67 16.97
N ASP A 193 -21.58 -9.87 16.57
CA ASP A 193 -22.89 -10.43 16.94
C ASP A 193 -22.74 -11.79 17.64
N GLU A 194 -23.25 -11.92 18.88
CA GLU A 194 -23.33 -13.18 19.64
C GLU A 194 -24.11 -14.31 18.92
N GLN A 195 -24.75 -14.03 17.78
CA GLN A 195 -25.59 -14.94 17.01
C GLN A 195 -25.12 -15.13 15.55
N THR A 196 -23.86 -15.45 15.34
CA THR A 196 -23.41 -15.98 14.04
C THR A 196 -23.42 -17.50 14.08
N LEU A 197 -24.22 -18.11 13.19
CA LEU A 197 -24.33 -19.56 13.07
C LEU A 197 -22.95 -20.15 12.73
N PRO A 198 -22.48 -21.19 13.45
CA PRO A 198 -21.21 -21.82 13.16
C PRO A 198 -21.21 -22.39 11.73
N PRO A 199 -20.13 -22.22 10.95
CA PRO A 199 -20.10 -22.71 9.58
C PRO A 199 -20.23 -24.24 9.54
N ALA A 200 -21.02 -24.76 8.61
CA ALA A 200 -21.09 -26.19 8.29
C ALA A 200 -19.88 -26.70 7.47
N ILE A 201 -18.77 -25.95 7.45
CA ILE A 201 -17.60 -26.21 6.60
C ILE A 201 -16.52 -26.90 7.45
N SER A 202 -16.13 -28.12 7.06
CA SER A 202 -14.95 -28.77 7.62
C SER A 202 -13.67 -28.15 7.04
N LEU A 203 -12.83 -27.65 7.95
CA LEU A 203 -11.48 -27.16 7.70
C LEU A 203 -10.48 -28.32 7.89
N SER A 204 -9.35 -28.29 7.20
CA SER A 204 -8.24 -29.20 7.51
C SER A 204 -7.61 -28.86 8.87
N GLU A 205 -6.91 -29.81 9.48
CA GLU A 205 -6.22 -29.60 10.76
C GLU A 205 -5.21 -28.43 10.73
N SER A 206 -4.53 -28.25 9.58
CA SER A 206 -3.63 -27.12 9.35
C SER A 206 -4.37 -25.78 9.20
N GLN A 207 -5.52 -25.78 8.51
CA GLN A 207 -6.39 -24.59 8.41
C GLN A 207 -6.97 -24.22 9.77
N VAL A 208 -7.38 -25.22 10.58
CA VAL A 208 -7.84 -25.02 11.96
C VAL A 208 -6.72 -24.47 12.83
N ALA A 209 -5.49 -24.99 12.75
CA ALA A 209 -4.38 -24.46 13.54
C ALA A 209 -4.02 -23.00 13.17
N VAL A 210 -4.00 -22.68 11.87
CA VAL A 210 -3.80 -21.31 11.37
C VAL A 210 -4.97 -20.41 11.81
N LEU A 211 -6.18 -20.95 11.85
CA LEU A 211 -7.37 -20.21 12.27
C LEU A 211 -7.46 -20.00 13.76
N ASP A 212 -7.26 -21.02 14.57
CA ASP A 212 -7.17 -20.89 16.01
C ASP A 212 -6.09 -19.88 16.35
N TYR A 213 -4.98 -19.85 15.60
CA TYR A 213 -3.95 -18.84 15.72
C TYR A 213 -4.39 -17.43 15.30
N LEU A 214 -5.07 -17.27 14.15
CA LEU A 214 -5.57 -15.95 13.73
C LEU A 214 -6.66 -15.45 14.69
N VAL A 215 -7.62 -16.32 15.06
CA VAL A 215 -8.79 -16.02 15.88
C VAL A 215 -8.47 -15.78 17.35
N SER A 216 -7.69 -16.66 17.99
CA SER A 216 -7.29 -16.42 19.37
C SER A 216 -6.54 -15.11 19.53
N ASN A 217 -5.98 -14.57 18.45
CA ASN A 217 -5.30 -13.28 18.47
C ASN A 217 -6.19 -12.14 17.99
N PHE A 218 -7.11 -12.32 17.03
CA PHE A 218 -8.16 -11.34 16.71
C PHE A 218 -9.08 -11.04 17.90
N VAL A 219 -9.44 -12.07 18.68
CA VAL A 219 -10.26 -11.94 19.90
C VAL A 219 -9.47 -11.25 21.03
N ASN A 220 -8.14 -11.34 21.01
CA ASN A 220 -7.24 -10.71 21.99
C ASN A 220 -6.66 -9.36 21.53
N LEU A 221 -6.90 -8.92 20.29
CA LEU A 221 -6.66 -7.54 19.89
C LEU A 221 -7.59 -6.69 20.76
N GLU A 222 -7.03 -5.97 21.73
CA GLU A 222 -7.80 -5.02 22.54
C GLU A 222 -8.72 -4.23 21.60
N HIS A 223 -10.00 -4.10 21.94
CA HIS A 223 -11.01 -3.38 21.15
C HIS A 223 -10.58 -1.97 20.68
N ALA A 224 -9.49 -1.43 21.22
CA ALA A 224 -8.83 -0.20 20.80
C ALA A 224 -8.12 -0.25 19.42
N GLN A 225 -7.66 -1.41 18.94
CA GLN A 225 -6.96 -1.54 17.64
C GLN A 225 -7.91 -1.80 16.46
N LEU A 226 -9.10 -2.34 16.73
CA LEU A 226 -10.20 -2.40 15.78
C LEU A 226 -10.89 -1.03 15.80
N GLN A 227 -10.59 -0.19 14.81
CA GLN A 227 -11.24 1.12 14.68
C GLN A 227 -12.72 0.90 14.32
N GLN A 228 -13.57 0.84 15.35
CA GLN A 228 -15.02 0.70 15.22
C GLN A 228 -15.46 -0.65 14.63
N SER A 229 -16.75 -0.95 14.77
CA SER A 229 -17.34 -2.19 14.27
C SER A 229 -17.19 -2.32 12.75
N ILE A 230 -16.30 -3.21 12.32
CA ILE A 230 -16.12 -3.55 10.90
C ILE A 230 -17.34 -4.37 10.47
N ARG A 231 -18.30 -3.71 9.81
CA ARG A 231 -19.43 -4.41 9.17
C ARG A 231 -18.93 -5.08 7.88
N PRO A 232 -19.44 -6.28 7.52
CA PRO A 232 -19.13 -6.88 6.25
C PRO A 232 -19.55 -5.96 5.10
N THR A 233 -18.68 -5.81 4.10
CA THR A 233 -18.92 -4.96 2.93
C THR A 233 -19.18 -5.80 1.69
N ALA A 234 -19.71 -5.17 0.64
CA ALA A 234 -19.85 -5.82 -0.67
C ALA A 234 -18.50 -6.31 -1.22
N GLN A 235 -17.41 -5.57 -0.95
CA GLN A 235 -16.06 -5.94 -1.39
C GLN A 235 -15.54 -7.18 -0.67
N MET A 236 -15.92 -7.41 0.60
CA MET A 236 -15.60 -8.66 1.29
C MET A 236 -16.36 -9.86 0.70
N LEU A 237 -17.58 -9.67 0.19
CA LEU A 237 -18.47 -10.76 -0.24
C LEU A 237 -18.33 -11.15 -1.72
N ARG A 238 -18.14 -10.17 -2.62
CA ARG A 238 -18.00 -10.38 -4.07
C ARG A 238 -16.95 -11.43 -4.47
N PRO A 239 -15.77 -11.50 -3.83
CA PRO A 239 -14.75 -12.51 -4.14
C PRO A 239 -15.27 -13.94 -3.97
N PHE A 240 -16.02 -14.19 -2.88
CA PHE A 240 -16.65 -15.50 -2.63
C PHE A 240 -17.72 -15.83 -3.66
N LEU A 241 -18.56 -14.86 -4.02
CA LEU A 241 -19.60 -15.06 -5.06
C LEU A 241 -18.97 -15.36 -6.43
N LYS A 242 -17.80 -14.79 -6.73
CA LYS A 242 -17.04 -15.10 -7.94
C LYS A 242 -16.42 -16.50 -7.88
N TYR A 243 -15.92 -16.91 -6.71
CA TYR A 243 -15.31 -18.22 -6.50
C TYR A 243 -16.35 -19.35 -6.55
N TYR A 244 -17.42 -19.24 -5.78
CA TYR A 244 -18.46 -20.26 -5.59
C TYR A 244 -19.56 -20.26 -6.67
N ARG A 245 -19.22 -20.02 -7.94
CA ARG A 245 -20.21 -19.90 -9.05
C ARG A 245 -20.97 -21.19 -9.39
N SER A 246 -20.71 -22.32 -8.71
CA SER A 246 -21.18 -23.64 -9.11
C SER A 246 -22.41 -24.13 -8.33
N ALA A 247 -23.27 -24.93 -8.99
CA ALA A 247 -24.44 -25.56 -8.37
C ALA A 247 -24.11 -26.58 -7.26
N ARG A 248 -22.82 -26.87 -7.00
CA ARG A 248 -22.36 -27.80 -5.97
C ARG A 248 -22.20 -27.16 -4.59
N GLU A 249 -22.16 -25.84 -4.51
CA GLU A 249 -21.88 -25.09 -3.26
C GLU A 249 -23.08 -24.23 -2.85
N LYS A 250 -24.29 -24.73 -3.11
CA LYS A 250 -25.56 -24.04 -2.85
C LYS A 250 -25.70 -23.54 -1.41
N ASP A 251 -25.23 -24.32 -0.44
CA ASP A 251 -25.37 -23.98 0.97
C ASP A 251 -24.46 -22.80 1.35
N THR A 252 -23.23 -22.76 0.83
CA THR A 252 -22.29 -21.65 1.02
C THR A 252 -22.78 -20.38 0.33
N LEU A 253 -23.30 -20.50 -0.90
CA LEU A 253 -23.93 -19.38 -1.60
C LEU A 253 -25.16 -18.86 -0.86
N SER A 254 -26.01 -19.75 -0.33
CA SER A 254 -27.19 -19.36 0.45
C SER A 254 -26.80 -18.63 1.74
N ALA A 255 -25.75 -19.08 2.42
CA ALA A 255 -25.23 -18.40 3.62
C ALA A 255 -24.66 -17.02 3.30
N LEU A 256 -23.94 -16.87 2.18
CA LEU A 256 -23.46 -15.58 1.70
C LEU A 256 -24.61 -14.63 1.38
N ILE A 257 -25.67 -15.10 0.72
CA ILE A 257 -26.88 -14.30 0.44
C ILE A 257 -27.57 -13.87 1.75
N GLN A 258 -27.67 -14.77 2.74
CA GLN A 258 -28.23 -14.40 4.05
C GLN A 258 -27.41 -13.32 4.76
N LEU A 259 -26.08 -13.31 4.60
CA LEU A 259 -25.23 -12.22 5.10
C LEU A 259 -25.50 -10.91 4.36
N VAL A 260 -25.65 -10.95 3.04
CA VAL A 260 -26.03 -9.77 2.23
C VAL A 260 -27.33 -9.16 2.73
N ASP A 261 -28.37 -9.99 2.91
CA ASP A 261 -29.69 -9.57 3.38
C ASP A 261 -29.65 -9.05 4.83
N LYS A 262 -28.90 -9.73 5.72
CA LYS A 262 -28.79 -9.36 7.15
C LYS A 262 -28.16 -7.98 7.33
N TYR A 263 -27.16 -7.65 6.53
CA TYR A 263 -26.37 -6.42 6.66
C TYR A 263 -26.76 -5.34 5.65
N ASP A 264 -27.79 -5.56 4.83
CA ASP A 264 -28.30 -4.63 3.81
C ASP A 264 -27.20 -4.18 2.83
N ILE A 265 -26.47 -5.15 2.27
CA ILE A 265 -25.29 -4.91 1.42
C ILE A 265 -25.70 -4.81 -0.07
N GLU A 266 -25.40 -3.69 -0.71
CA GLU A 266 -25.56 -3.54 -2.17
C GLU A 266 -24.42 -4.24 -2.93
N LEU A 267 -24.72 -5.34 -3.63
CA LEU A 267 -23.77 -6.17 -4.39
C LEU A 267 -23.43 -5.65 -5.79
#